data_AF-A0AAW1UGZ3-F1
#
_entry.id   AF-A0AAW1UGZ3-F1
#
_cell.length_a   1.000
_cell.length_b   1.000
_cell.length_c   1.000
_cell.angle_alpha   90.00
_cell.angle_beta   90.00
_cell.angle_gamma   90.00
#
_symmetry.space_group_name_H-M   'P 1'
#
loop_
_entity.id
_entity.type
_entity.pdbx_description
1 polymer ?
#
loop_
_entity_poly.entity_id
_entity_poly.type
_entity_poly.pdbx_seq_one_letter_code
_entity_poly.pdbx_strand_id
1 'polypeptide(L)'
;MAGLDEDSGHYRAPATAACIGGYLKKIALFLIGELIKKKNRPRLQDVKDFLQLLDDGLTYDILKTVNENQLEMKRNKNILLPSTNDINCLRNYLDERIKNHFEDLNIIFSKKSWTKLGGALLVALQLFNRRRVGEIERVKIQDFLQYKNIDHNEDNVSVAINNENYVRFLIRGKRGRGVPVLVDKYKLTCLKTFLKYRRKAGVPQKNPYLFGIEGANDTQHLEAGDYYINMHIYVVQKNPERLKGTELRKHFATKCSTMDLEDIEVKDIADYMGHHRNIHLEHYRMPIVSKDIRMSRLLEKAQGVENGNKSKNICSERDSLQFSDEKNEDSFSSNTAEASYSTPKSKGKRKSWGAKEKQDVSKHAELYLKHFESPTISFCASIVDKCPSLKNRTPKSVKAFIMNEIKKQKLQILKPNLKKSRRGVKKYWTTEEKQKIMELFEKNLKNRKLPSLAMCKTAIAENNVLKDRTPEMIKAYLHNNMKKCNV
;
A
#
# COMPACT_ATOMS: atom_id res chain seq x y z
N MET A 1 -4.46 12.70 29.59
CA MET A 1 -3.40 12.46 28.58
C MET A 1 -3.89 12.60 27.14
N ALA A 2 -5.00 11.97 26.74
CA ALA A 2 -5.55 12.16 25.39
C ALA A 2 -6.55 13.33 25.26
N GLY A 3 -7.07 13.84 26.39
CA GLY A 3 -7.96 15.00 26.46
C GLY A 3 -9.28 14.77 25.74
N LEU A 4 -10.10 13.83 26.24
CA LEU A 4 -11.47 13.67 25.77
C LEU A 4 -12.27 14.88 26.27
N ASP A 5 -12.94 15.55 25.34
CA ASP A 5 -13.91 16.58 25.65
C ASP A 5 -15.27 15.92 25.86
N GLU A 6 -15.86 16.09 27.03
CA GLU A 6 -17.10 15.41 27.44
C GLU A 6 -18.32 15.95 26.70
N ASP A 7 -18.28 17.20 26.27
CA ASP A 7 -19.38 17.87 25.56
C ASP A 7 -19.43 17.51 24.07
N SER A 8 -18.26 17.44 23.42
CA SER A 8 -18.16 17.10 21.99
C SER A 8 -17.95 15.60 21.72
N GLY A 9 -17.42 14.87 22.71
CA GLY A 9 -16.96 13.48 22.53
C GLY A 9 -15.65 13.37 21.75
N HIS A 10 -14.97 14.49 21.49
CA HIS A 10 -13.74 14.52 20.69
C HIS A 10 -12.48 14.37 21.54
N TYR A 11 -11.51 13.60 21.04
CA TYR A 11 -10.17 13.54 21.63
C TYR A 11 -9.32 14.68 21.07
N ARG A 12 -8.73 15.49 21.96
CA ARG A 12 -7.73 16.50 21.60
C ARG A 12 -6.48 15.87 20.96
N ALA A 13 -6.09 14.67 21.42
CA ALA A 13 -4.99 13.90 20.86
C ALA A 13 -5.43 12.46 20.54
N PRO A 14 -6.12 12.23 19.40
CA PRO A 14 -6.69 10.93 19.05
C PRO A 14 -5.64 9.83 18.90
N ALA A 15 -4.46 10.14 18.35
CA ALA A 15 -3.37 9.17 18.19
C ALA A 15 -2.86 8.65 19.55
N THR A 16 -2.80 9.52 20.55
CA THR A 16 -2.43 9.15 21.92
C THR A 16 -3.47 8.24 22.54
N ALA A 17 -4.77 8.51 22.33
CA ALA A 17 -5.86 7.64 22.79
C ALA A 17 -5.77 6.23 22.18
N ALA A 18 -5.53 6.11 20.86
CA ALA A 18 -5.33 4.80 20.21
C ALA A 18 -4.11 4.05 20.77
N CYS A 19 -3.01 4.74 21.00
CA CYS A 19 -1.78 4.13 21.52
C CYS A 19 -1.94 3.59 22.95
N ILE A 20 -2.69 4.26 23.81
CA ILE A 20 -2.91 3.86 25.21
C ILE A 20 -3.54 2.47 25.29
N GLY A 21 -4.58 2.19 24.50
CA GLY A 21 -5.21 0.87 24.45
C GLY A 21 -4.21 -0.22 24.03
N GLY A 22 -3.39 0.07 23.02
CA GLY A 22 -2.34 -0.83 22.57
C GLY A 22 -1.23 -1.07 23.61
N TYR A 23 -0.88 -0.07 24.43
CA TYR A 23 0.11 -0.24 25.50
C TYR A 23 -0.44 -1.03 26.67
N LEU A 24 -1.69 -0.78 27.10
CA LEU A 24 -2.35 -1.54 28.16
C LEU A 24 -2.43 -3.04 27.80
N LYS A 25 -2.76 -3.35 26.53
CA LYS A 25 -2.76 -4.72 26.03
C LYS A 25 -1.38 -5.39 26.11
N LYS A 26 -0.31 -4.68 25.76
CA LYS A 26 1.06 -5.23 25.87
C LYS A 26 1.48 -5.47 27.32
N ILE A 27 1.15 -4.54 28.22
CA ILE A 27 1.45 -4.68 29.65
C ILE A 27 0.70 -5.88 30.23
N ALA A 28 -0.57 -6.06 29.90
CA ALA A 28 -1.37 -7.22 30.31
C ALA A 28 -0.78 -8.55 29.77
N LEU A 29 -0.36 -8.59 28.50
CA LEU A 29 0.30 -9.76 27.92
C LEU A 29 1.65 -10.07 28.59
N PHE A 30 2.42 -9.04 28.93
CA PHE A 30 3.67 -9.19 29.68
C PHE A 30 3.43 -9.76 31.08
N LEU A 31 2.44 -9.22 31.81
CA LEU A 31 2.02 -9.70 33.12
C LEU A 31 1.54 -11.15 33.08
N ILE A 32 0.78 -11.55 32.05
CA ILE A 32 0.40 -12.95 31.82
C ILE A 32 1.65 -13.84 31.74
N GLY A 33 2.65 -13.43 30.96
CA GLY A 33 3.93 -14.15 30.84
C GLY A 33 4.64 -14.33 32.18
N GLU A 34 4.71 -13.28 32.99
CA GLU A 34 5.33 -13.32 34.32
C GLU A 34 4.54 -14.16 35.34
N LEU A 35 3.21 -14.10 35.32
CA LEU A 35 2.34 -14.87 36.21
C LEU A 35 2.36 -16.37 35.89
N ILE A 36 2.50 -16.72 34.61
CA ILE A 36 2.72 -18.11 34.17
C ILE A 36 4.04 -18.65 34.75
N LYS A 37 5.14 -17.87 34.67
CA LYS A 37 6.44 -18.26 35.24
C LYS A 37 6.36 -18.47 36.76
N LYS A 38 5.63 -17.60 37.47
CA LYS A 38 5.44 -17.66 38.93
C LYS A 38 4.38 -18.68 39.39
N LYS A 39 3.73 -19.41 38.47
CA LYS A 39 2.64 -20.40 38.73
C LYS A 39 1.47 -19.84 39.55
N ASN A 40 1.23 -18.52 39.52
CA ASN A 40 0.14 -17.90 40.25
C ASN A 40 -1.15 -17.94 39.41
N ARG A 41 -1.96 -18.99 39.59
CA ARG A 41 -3.20 -19.25 38.85
C ARG A 41 -4.34 -18.25 39.11
N PRO A 42 -4.66 -17.83 40.34
CA PRO A 42 -5.78 -16.91 40.57
C PRO A 42 -5.53 -15.56 39.89
N ARG A 43 -4.34 -14.99 40.09
CA ARG A 43 -3.97 -13.69 39.50
C ARG A 43 -3.86 -13.74 37.97
N LEU A 44 -3.57 -14.91 37.40
CA LEU A 44 -3.58 -15.13 35.95
C LEU A 44 -4.99 -15.04 35.36
N GLN A 45 -6.01 -15.47 36.10
CA GLN A 45 -7.40 -15.37 35.66
C GLN A 45 -7.85 -13.90 35.67
N ASP A 46 -7.53 -13.15 36.74
CA ASP A 46 -7.86 -11.72 36.84
C ASP A 46 -7.31 -10.90 35.66
N VAL A 47 -6.06 -11.17 35.25
CA VAL A 47 -5.44 -10.45 34.11
C VAL A 47 -6.05 -10.86 32.77
N LYS A 48 -6.50 -12.12 32.63
CA LYS A 48 -7.21 -12.57 31.42
C LYS A 48 -8.60 -11.96 31.32
N ASP A 49 -9.32 -11.89 32.44
CA ASP A 49 -10.64 -11.28 32.52
C ASP A 49 -10.53 -9.76 32.25
N PHE A 50 -9.50 -9.10 32.79
CA PHE A 50 -9.17 -7.71 32.43
C PHE A 50 -8.88 -7.53 30.94
N LEU A 51 -8.09 -8.43 30.33
CA LEU A 51 -7.78 -8.35 28.89
C LEU A 51 -9.05 -8.52 28.04
N GLN A 52 -9.96 -9.39 28.46
CA GLN A 52 -11.24 -9.57 27.80
C GLN A 52 -12.12 -8.32 27.92
N LEU A 53 -12.23 -7.72 29.11
CA LEU A 53 -12.94 -6.45 29.31
C LEU A 53 -12.34 -5.29 28.49
N LEU A 54 -11.00 -5.26 28.38
CA LEU A 54 -10.29 -4.27 27.60
C LEU A 54 -10.59 -4.40 26.09
N ASP A 55 -10.66 -5.63 25.57
CA ASP A 55 -10.96 -5.90 24.16
C ASP A 55 -12.46 -5.72 23.84
N ASP A 56 -13.36 -6.15 24.74
CA ASP A 56 -14.81 -6.18 24.50
C ASP A 56 -15.47 -4.79 24.63
N GLY A 57 -14.92 -3.88 25.47
CA GLY A 57 -15.51 -2.56 25.70
C GLY A 57 -14.58 -1.41 25.34
N LEU A 58 -13.53 -1.23 26.14
CA LEU A 58 -12.75 0.00 26.13
C LEU A 58 -11.98 0.23 24.83
N THR A 59 -11.41 -0.83 24.24
CA THR A 59 -10.61 -0.71 23.01
C THR A 59 -11.49 -0.42 21.81
N TYR A 60 -12.67 -1.05 21.70
CA TYR A 60 -13.56 -0.84 20.56
C TYR A 60 -14.14 0.58 20.55
N ASP A 61 -14.65 1.06 21.68
CA ASP A 61 -15.30 2.38 21.75
C ASP A 61 -14.28 3.51 21.59
N ILE A 62 -13.12 3.42 22.26
CA ILE A 62 -12.04 4.41 22.09
C ILE A 62 -11.56 4.41 20.65
N LEU A 63 -11.31 3.25 20.03
CA LEU A 63 -10.82 3.19 18.65
C LEU A 63 -11.85 3.72 17.66
N LYS A 64 -13.15 3.46 17.87
CA LYS A 64 -14.21 3.99 17.02
C LYS A 64 -14.22 5.51 17.06
N THR A 65 -14.29 6.11 18.24
CA THR A 65 -14.30 7.57 18.42
C THR A 65 -12.99 8.20 17.93
N VAL A 66 -11.85 7.55 18.16
CA VAL A 66 -10.55 8.00 17.63
C VAL A 66 -10.55 7.98 16.11
N ASN A 67 -11.06 6.93 15.47
CA ASN A 67 -11.13 6.83 14.02
C ASN A 67 -12.04 7.92 13.44
N GLU A 68 -13.20 8.16 14.04
CA GLU A 68 -14.13 9.22 13.62
C GLU A 68 -13.47 10.61 13.74
N ASN A 69 -12.84 10.91 14.88
CA ASN A 69 -12.10 12.16 15.08
C ASN A 69 -10.96 12.33 14.09
N GLN A 70 -10.19 11.27 13.82
CA GLN A 70 -9.11 11.32 12.84
C GLN A 70 -9.65 11.52 11.41
N LEU A 71 -10.76 10.88 11.06
CA LEU A 71 -11.40 11.07 9.75
C LEU A 71 -11.92 12.49 9.60
N GLU A 72 -12.53 13.06 10.63
CA GLU A 72 -13.00 14.44 10.62
C GLU A 72 -11.85 15.44 10.51
N MET A 73 -10.80 15.29 11.33
CA MET A 73 -9.59 16.11 11.22
C MET A 73 -8.95 16.00 9.83
N LYS A 74 -8.98 14.81 9.21
CA LYS A 74 -8.50 14.61 7.83
C LYS A 74 -9.37 15.33 6.79
N ARG A 75 -10.70 15.32 6.95
CA ARG A 75 -11.63 16.02 6.05
C ARG A 75 -11.46 17.54 6.12
N ASN A 76 -11.27 18.08 7.31
CA ASN A 76 -11.22 19.52 7.54
C ASN A 76 -9.81 20.13 7.33
N LYS A 77 -8.81 19.29 7.04
CA LYS A 77 -7.42 19.75 6.87
C LYS A 77 -7.23 20.40 5.51
N ASN A 78 -6.99 21.71 5.50
CA ASN A 78 -6.57 22.44 4.30
C ASN A 78 -5.05 22.32 4.11
N ILE A 79 -4.62 21.61 3.06
CA ILE A 79 -3.21 21.53 2.66
C ILE A 79 -3.01 22.45 1.46
N LEU A 80 -2.20 23.49 1.64
CA LEU A 80 -1.82 24.41 0.56
C LEU A 80 -0.57 23.86 -0.13
N LEU A 81 -0.73 23.41 -1.37
CA LEU A 81 0.39 22.94 -2.19
C LEU A 81 1.28 24.12 -2.63
N PRO A 82 2.58 23.89 -2.89
CA PRO A 82 3.44 24.92 -3.45
C PRO A 82 3.03 25.24 -4.89
N SER A 83 3.16 26.51 -5.30
CA SER A 83 2.90 26.88 -6.69
C SER A 83 4.05 26.40 -7.59
N THR A 84 3.79 26.28 -8.90
CA THR A 84 4.84 25.97 -9.88
C THR A 84 5.93 27.05 -9.90
N ASN A 85 5.56 28.32 -9.66
CA ASN A 85 6.50 29.42 -9.57
C ASN A 85 7.46 29.27 -8.38
N ASP A 86 6.94 28.91 -7.20
CA ASP A 86 7.77 28.69 -6.01
C ASP A 86 8.82 27.59 -6.23
N ILE A 87 8.43 26.51 -6.91
CA ILE A 87 9.32 25.40 -7.27
C ILE A 87 10.41 25.87 -8.24
N ASN A 88 10.07 26.70 -9.23
CA ASN A 88 11.02 27.24 -10.19
C ASN A 88 12.00 28.21 -9.52
N CYS A 89 11.52 29.09 -8.64
CA CYS A 89 12.38 29.97 -7.84
C CYS A 89 13.39 29.16 -7.02
N LEU A 90 12.93 28.10 -6.34
CA LEU A 90 13.82 27.22 -5.58
C LEU A 90 14.83 26.50 -6.48
N ARG A 91 14.40 26.01 -7.64
CA ARG A 91 15.30 25.36 -8.60
C ARG A 91 16.39 26.31 -9.08
N ASN A 92 16.03 27.51 -9.51
CA ASN A 92 16.98 28.50 -10.02
C ASN A 92 17.99 28.91 -8.95
N TYR A 93 17.51 29.16 -7.73
CA TYR A 93 18.38 29.43 -6.58
C TYR A 93 19.36 28.28 -6.32
N LEU A 94 18.89 27.03 -6.35
CA LEU A 94 19.75 25.86 -6.15
C LEU A 94 20.81 25.74 -7.24
N ASP A 95 20.42 25.92 -8.50
CA ASP A 95 21.33 25.84 -9.64
C ASP A 95 22.44 26.92 -9.55
N GLU A 96 22.08 28.16 -9.16
CA GLU A 96 23.04 29.23 -8.91
C GLU A 96 23.99 28.91 -7.74
N ARG A 97 23.46 28.41 -6.62
CA ARG A 97 24.27 28.06 -5.44
C ARG A 97 25.20 26.89 -5.70
N ILE A 98 24.75 25.89 -6.46
CA ILE A 98 25.59 24.77 -6.89
C ILE A 98 26.74 25.30 -7.74
N LYS A 99 26.47 26.19 -8.70
CA LYS A 99 27.49 26.78 -9.55
C LYS A 99 28.53 27.56 -8.75
N ASN A 100 28.09 28.49 -7.90
CA ASN A 100 28.98 29.32 -7.09
C ASN A 100 29.87 28.47 -6.17
N HIS A 101 29.28 27.52 -5.43
CA HIS A 101 30.05 26.65 -4.53
C HIS A 101 30.95 25.66 -5.27
N PHE A 102 30.59 25.26 -6.48
CA PHE A 102 31.43 24.42 -7.33
C PHE A 102 32.66 25.19 -7.84
N GLU A 103 32.48 26.43 -8.28
CA GLU A 103 33.56 27.33 -8.69
C GLU A 103 34.49 27.65 -7.51
N ASP A 104 33.93 28.05 -6.36
CA ASP A 104 34.69 28.31 -5.13
C ASP A 104 35.59 27.11 -4.75
N LEU A 105 35.02 25.89 -4.80
CA LEU A 105 35.71 24.66 -4.43
C LEU A 105 36.82 24.29 -5.43
N ASN A 106 36.67 24.65 -6.70
CA ASN A 106 37.68 24.42 -7.72
C ASN A 106 38.84 25.41 -7.62
N ILE A 107 38.59 26.63 -7.13
CA ILE A 107 39.64 27.64 -6.88
C ILE A 107 40.44 27.25 -5.63
N ILE A 108 39.77 27.12 -4.48
CA ILE A 108 40.42 26.76 -3.21
C ILE A 108 39.54 25.76 -2.47
N PHE A 109 40.15 24.66 -2.02
CA PHE A 109 39.43 23.70 -1.19
C PHE A 109 39.06 24.33 0.17
N SER A 110 37.76 24.45 0.41
CA SER A 110 37.20 24.84 1.71
C SER A 110 36.17 23.82 2.16
N LYS A 111 36.32 23.30 3.38
CA LYS A 111 35.38 22.34 3.98
C LYS A 111 33.96 22.92 4.07
N LYS A 112 33.84 24.23 4.34
CA LYS A 112 32.55 24.93 4.37
C LYS A 112 31.89 24.95 3.00
N SER A 113 32.63 25.31 1.93
CA SER A 113 32.11 25.31 0.56
C SER A 113 31.76 23.90 0.07
N TRP A 114 32.58 22.90 0.42
CA TRP A 114 32.29 21.49 0.13
C TRP A 114 30.99 21.03 0.79
N THR A 115 30.79 21.35 2.07
CA THR A 115 29.58 20.99 2.83
C THR A 115 28.33 21.69 2.27
N LYS A 116 28.44 22.95 1.85
CA LYS A 116 27.35 23.70 1.20
C LYS A 116 27.02 23.15 -0.18
N LEU A 117 28.03 22.80 -0.99
CA LEU A 117 27.85 22.15 -2.29
C LEU A 117 27.10 20.82 -2.14
N GLY A 118 27.52 19.98 -1.18
CA GLY A 118 26.87 18.71 -0.89
C GLY A 118 25.40 18.86 -0.50
N GLY A 119 25.09 19.81 0.38
CA GLY A 119 23.71 20.10 0.77
C GLY A 119 22.84 20.64 -0.37
N ALA A 120 23.38 21.54 -1.20
CA ALA A 120 22.67 22.06 -2.38
C ALA A 120 22.39 20.95 -3.41
N LEU A 121 23.37 20.07 -3.67
CA LEU A 121 23.19 18.90 -4.54
C LEU A 121 22.16 17.92 -3.97
N LEU A 122 22.19 17.65 -2.67
CA LEU A 122 21.22 16.79 -1.99
C LEU A 122 19.78 17.29 -2.17
N VAL A 123 19.55 18.58 -1.90
CA VAL A 123 18.22 19.20 -2.05
C VAL A 123 17.80 19.25 -3.53
N ALA A 124 18.72 19.59 -4.44
CA ALA A 124 18.42 19.62 -5.88
C ALA A 124 18.03 18.24 -6.44
N LEU A 125 18.75 17.18 -6.04
CA LEU A 125 18.42 15.80 -6.42
C LEU A 125 17.05 15.40 -5.87
N GLN A 126 16.76 15.72 -4.62
CA GLN A 126 15.46 15.44 -4.01
C GLN A 126 14.33 16.21 -4.70
N LEU A 127 14.54 17.50 -4.98
CA LEU A 127 13.57 18.37 -5.63
C LEU A 127 13.21 17.85 -7.02
N PHE A 128 14.22 17.52 -7.85
CA PHE A 128 14.02 17.04 -9.21
C PHE A 128 13.34 15.67 -9.23
N ASN A 129 13.84 14.71 -8.45
CA ASN A 129 13.34 13.34 -8.47
C ASN A 129 12.06 13.14 -7.65
N ARG A 130 11.61 14.15 -6.90
CA ARG A 130 10.48 14.07 -5.96
C ARG A 130 10.62 12.90 -4.97
N ARG A 131 11.86 12.58 -4.56
CA ARG A 131 12.22 11.43 -3.71
C ARG A 131 12.07 11.74 -2.22
N ARG A 132 12.06 10.72 -1.35
CA ARG A 132 11.91 10.94 0.10
C ARG A 132 13.27 11.40 0.58
N VAL A 133 13.27 12.29 1.56
CA VAL A 133 14.49 12.86 2.14
C VAL A 133 15.48 11.74 2.47
N GLY A 134 15.04 10.76 3.28
CA GLY A 134 15.86 9.60 3.66
C GLY A 134 16.21 8.61 2.54
N GLU A 135 15.57 8.66 1.35
CA GLU A 135 15.98 7.84 0.20
C GLU A 135 17.24 8.44 -0.46
N ILE A 136 17.36 9.78 -0.52
CA ILE A 136 18.50 10.45 -1.16
C ILE A 136 19.66 10.64 -0.17
N GLU A 137 19.37 10.97 1.09
CA GLU A 137 20.39 11.11 2.14
C GLU A 137 21.26 9.86 2.30
N ARG A 138 20.64 8.68 2.16
CA ARG A 138 21.27 7.37 2.34
C ARG A 138 21.69 6.69 1.03
N VAL A 139 21.79 7.45 -0.06
CA VAL A 139 22.37 6.95 -1.33
C VAL A 139 23.78 6.43 -1.04
N LYS A 140 24.09 5.23 -1.54
CA LYS A 140 25.45 4.67 -1.42
C LYS A 140 26.33 5.09 -2.58
N ILE A 141 27.64 5.18 -2.33
CA ILE A 141 28.62 5.46 -3.40
C ILE A 141 28.60 4.34 -4.45
N GLN A 142 28.50 3.09 -4.02
CA GLN A 142 28.44 1.94 -4.94
C GLN A 142 27.25 2.02 -5.91
N ASP A 143 26.08 2.38 -5.39
CA ASP A 143 24.86 2.59 -6.19
C ASP A 143 25.04 3.74 -7.19
N PHE A 144 25.66 4.84 -6.75
CA PHE A 144 25.95 5.99 -7.60
C PHE A 144 26.95 5.64 -8.71
N LEU A 145 28.02 4.91 -8.43
CA LEU A 145 29.05 4.55 -9.41
C LEU A 145 28.53 3.66 -10.54
N GLN A 146 27.41 2.97 -10.34
CA GLN A 146 26.72 2.15 -11.35
C GLN A 146 25.77 2.98 -12.24
N TYR A 147 25.96 4.30 -12.33
CA TYR A 147 25.13 5.14 -13.20
C TYR A 147 25.29 4.74 -14.67
N LYS A 148 24.17 4.79 -15.41
CA LYS A 148 24.09 4.57 -16.85
C LYS A 148 23.65 5.86 -17.54
N ASN A 149 24.17 6.11 -18.74
CA ASN A 149 23.59 7.13 -19.61
C ASN A 149 22.22 6.66 -20.09
N ILE A 150 21.30 7.60 -20.26
CA ILE A 150 20.01 7.36 -20.90
C ILE A 150 20.23 7.57 -22.40
N ASP A 151 21.07 6.75 -23.02
CA ASP A 151 21.23 6.72 -24.47
C ASP A 151 20.25 5.68 -25.05
N HIS A 152 19.63 6.02 -26.19
CA HIS A 152 18.52 5.29 -26.85
C HIS A 152 18.81 3.85 -27.29
N ASN A 153 19.99 3.28 -26.97
CA ASN A 153 20.50 2.10 -27.67
C ASN A 153 20.35 0.76 -26.94
N GLU A 154 19.93 0.70 -25.66
CA GLU A 154 19.77 -0.61 -24.97
C GLU A 154 18.34 -1.16 -24.96
N ASP A 155 17.30 -0.34 -25.15
CA ASP A 155 15.90 -0.79 -25.13
C ASP A 155 15.17 -0.26 -26.38
N ASN A 156 14.50 -1.16 -27.14
CA ASN A 156 13.62 -0.87 -28.27
C ASN A 156 12.41 0.01 -27.89
N VAL A 157 12.66 1.24 -27.43
CA VAL A 157 11.64 2.22 -27.05
C VAL A 157 11.90 3.47 -27.88
N SER A 158 11.27 3.47 -29.06
CA SER A 158 11.16 4.62 -29.95
C SER A 158 10.30 5.71 -29.31
N VAL A 159 10.82 6.39 -28.29
CA VAL A 159 10.21 7.62 -27.76
C VAL A 159 11.23 8.74 -27.97
N ALA A 160 10.96 9.54 -29.00
CA ALA A 160 11.71 10.70 -29.43
C ALA A 160 11.73 11.81 -28.38
N ILE A 161 12.49 11.62 -27.30
CA ILE A 161 12.86 12.68 -26.38
C ILE A 161 14.38 12.65 -26.27
N ASN A 162 15.03 13.70 -26.78
CA ASN A 162 16.46 13.95 -26.65
C ASN A 162 16.80 14.22 -25.18
N ASN A 163 16.81 13.17 -24.36
CA ASN A 163 17.21 13.21 -22.95
C ASN A 163 18.70 12.85 -22.78
N GLU A 164 19.54 13.23 -23.74
CA GLU A 164 20.99 13.05 -23.68
C GLU A 164 21.62 13.75 -22.46
N ASN A 165 20.90 14.63 -21.77
CA ASN A 165 21.43 15.41 -20.64
C ASN A 165 21.31 14.72 -19.28
N TYR A 166 20.70 13.55 -19.19
CA TYR A 166 20.48 12.86 -17.91
C TYR A 166 21.18 11.51 -17.84
N VAL A 167 21.71 11.21 -16.65
CA VAL A 167 22.16 9.88 -16.26
C VAL A 167 21.22 9.31 -15.20
N ARG A 168 21.16 7.99 -15.13
CA ARG A 168 20.30 7.25 -14.20
C ARG A 168 21.12 6.27 -13.39
N PHE A 169 20.87 6.21 -12.08
CA PHE A 169 21.35 5.13 -11.21
C PHE A 169 20.21 4.56 -10.37
N LEU A 170 20.39 3.37 -9.80
CA LEU A 170 19.37 2.68 -9.00
C LEU A 170 19.75 2.72 -7.52
N ILE A 171 18.79 3.09 -6.67
CA ILE A 171 18.92 3.05 -5.21
C ILE A 171 17.98 2.01 -4.62
N ARG A 172 18.29 1.56 -3.40
CA ARG A 172 17.44 0.62 -2.66
C ARG A 172 16.18 1.32 -2.12
N GLY A 173 15.02 0.96 -2.66
CA GLY A 173 13.70 1.34 -2.14
C GLY A 173 13.17 0.36 -1.07
N LYS A 174 11.93 0.62 -0.62
CA LYS A 174 11.23 -0.28 0.32
C LYS A 174 11.19 -1.72 -0.21
N ARG A 175 11.34 -2.68 0.69
CA ARG A 175 11.35 -4.14 0.40
C ARG A 175 12.42 -4.58 -0.64
N GLY A 176 13.50 -3.79 -0.82
CA GLY A 176 14.60 -4.15 -1.71
C GLY A 176 14.34 -3.89 -3.19
N ARG A 177 13.25 -3.21 -3.55
CA ARG A 177 13.00 -2.80 -4.94
C ARG A 177 14.04 -1.76 -5.37
N GLY A 178 14.65 -1.93 -6.55
CA GLY A 178 15.51 -0.92 -7.16
C GLY A 178 14.67 0.26 -7.67
N VAL A 179 15.09 1.48 -7.32
CA VAL A 179 14.36 2.70 -7.59
C VAL A 179 15.27 3.67 -8.34
N PRO A 180 14.86 4.21 -9.49
CA PRO A 180 15.73 5.07 -10.28
C PRO A 180 15.85 6.49 -9.74
N VAL A 181 17.05 7.05 -9.87
CA VAL A 181 17.37 8.46 -9.62
C VAL A 181 17.99 9.02 -10.89
N LEU A 182 17.40 10.09 -11.39
CA LEU A 182 17.83 10.86 -12.55
C LEU A 182 18.71 12.03 -12.09
N VAL A 183 19.82 12.23 -12.79
CA VAL A 183 20.79 13.29 -12.50
C VAL A 183 21.20 13.96 -13.80
N ASP A 184 21.17 15.29 -13.81
CA ASP A 184 21.67 16.09 -14.91
C ASP A 184 23.20 15.97 -15.06
N LYS A 185 23.73 16.00 -16.29
CA LYS A 185 25.18 15.86 -16.58
C LYS A 185 26.04 16.90 -15.86
N TYR A 186 25.60 18.14 -15.72
CA TYR A 186 26.34 19.16 -14.96
C TYR A 186 26.40 18.78 -13.47
N LYS A 187 25.25 18.41 -12.89
CA LYS A 187 25.17 17.97 -11.49
C LYS A 187 25.97 16.68 -11.25
N LEU A 188 26.06 15.79 -12.23
CA LEU A 188 26.92 14.60 -12.18
C LEU A 188 28.39 15.00 -12.05
N THR A 189 28.86 15.98 -12.82
CA THR A 189 30.21 16.53 -12.71
C THR A 189 30.44 17.11 -11.32
N CYS A 190 29.48 17.89 -10.79
CA CYS A 190 29.55 18.40 -9.42
C CYS A 190 29.64 17.27 -8.37
N LEU A 191 28.85 16.20 -8.51
CA LEU A 191 28.89 15.05 -7.61
C LEU A 191 30.23 14.29 -7.67
N LYS A 192 30.80 14.14 -8.88
CA LYS A 192 32.14 13.54 -9.06
C LYS A 192 33.22 14.37 -8.36
N THR A 193 33.17 15.69 -8.52
CA THR A 193 34.10 16.61 -7.82
C THR A 193 33.88 16.56 -6.31
N PHE A 194 32.63 16.54 -5.85
CA PHE A 194 32.30 16.39 -4.43
C PHE A 194 32.92 15.10 -3.83
N LEU A 195 32.83 13.97 -4.55
CA LEU A 195 33.48 12.71 -4.15
C LEU A 195 35.01 12.78 -4.16
N LYS A 196 35.61 13.47 -5.14
CA LYS A 196 37.08 13.65 -5.22
C LYS A 196 37.64 14.32 -3.95
N TYR A 197 36.92 15.29 -3.41
CA TYR A 197 37.32 16.04 -2.22
C TYR A 197 36.91 15.39 -0.89
N ARG A 198 36.20 14.25 -0.91
CA ARG A 198 35.70 13.55 0.28
C ARG A 198 36.78 13.25 1.33
N ARG A 199 37.94 12.72 0.91
CA ARG A 199 39.06 12.42 1.83
C ARG A 199 39.64 13.69 2.45
N LYS A 200 39.74 14.77 1.67
CA LYS A 200 40.22 16.09 2.14
C LYS A 200 39.24 16.74 3.13
N ALA A 201 37.95 16.42 3.05
CA ALA A 201 36.93 16.90 3.98
C ALA A 201 36.90 16.13 5.32
N GLY A 202 37.73 15.09 5.49
CA GLY A 202 37.80 14.30 6.73
C GLY A 202 36.79 13.16 6.84
N VAL A 203 36.09 12.80 5.75
CA VAL A 203 35.08 11.74 5.78
C VAL A 203 35.77 10.36 5.85
N PRO A 204 35.38 9.48 6.81
CA PRO A 204 35.94 8.14 6.91
C PRO A 204 35.75 7.31 5.63
N GLN A 205 36.78 6.54 5.23
CA GLN A 205 36.72 5.69 4.03
C GLN A 205 35.70 4.55 4.17
N LYS A 206 35.43 4.11 5.41
CA LYS A 206 34.40 3.11 5.73
C LYS A 206 32.97 3.61 5.50
N ASN A 207 32.77 4.93 5.37
CA ASN A 207 31.45 5.51 5.21
C ASN A 207 30.85 5.21 3.83
N PRO A 208 29.71 4.48 3.75
CA PRO A 208 29.15 4.03 2.47
C PRO A 208 28.34 5.09 1.74
N TYR A 209 27.95 6.18 2.40
CA TYR A 209 26.99 7.15 1.86
C TYR A 209 27.62 8.17 0.94
N LEU A 210 26.95 8.51 -0.16
CA LEU A 210 27.37 9.53 -1.12
C LEU A 210 27.57 10.88 -0.42
N PHE A 211 26.59 11.31 0.37
CA PHE A 211 26.62 12.53 1.17
C PHE A 211 27.17 12.31 2.60
N GLY A 212 28.15 11.41 2.76
CA GLY A 212 28.78 11.15 4.05
C GLY A 212 29.56 12.35 4.59
N ILE A 213 29.55 12.56 5.90
CA ILE A 213 30.31 13.61 6.60
C ILE A 213 31.28 13.02 7.62
N GLU A 214 32.22 13.86 8.09
CA GLU A 214 33.00 13.57 9.28
C GLU A 214 32.08 13.52 10.49
N GLY A 215 32.35 12.56 11.38
CA GLY A 215 31.48 12.28 12.50
C GLY A 215 32.07 11.30 13.49
N ALA A 216 31.40 11.14 14.63
CA ALA A 216 31.79 10.16 15.65
C ALA A 216 31.72 8.71 15.14
N ASN A 217 30.86 8.45 14.15
CA ASN A 217 30.63 7.13 13.57
C ASN A 217 30.84 7.15 12.06
N ASP A 218 31.24 6.01 11.51
CA ASP A 218 31.47 5.79 10.06
C ASP A 218 30.17 5.88 9.20
N THR A 219 29.04 6.27 9.75
CA THR A 219 27.73 6.30 9.06
C THR A 219 27.07 7.67 9.03
N GLN A 220 27.77 8.72 9.49
CA GLN A 220 27.20 10.07 9.46
C GLN A 220 27.06 10.58 8.02
N HIS A 221 25.99 11.31 7.75
CA HIS A 221 25.66 11.84 6.43
C HIS A 221 24.96 13.19 6.58
N LEU A 222 24.91 13.96 5.49
CA LEU A 222 24.18 15.21 5.45
C LEU A 222 22.69 14.96 5.60
N GLU A 223 22.07 15.71 6.50
CA GLU A 223 20.62 15.72 6.70
C GLU A 223 20.03 16.87 5.89
N ALA A 224 19.15 16.57 4.95
CA ALA A 224 18.56 17.57 4.06
C ALA A 224 17.69 18.56 4.83
N GLY A 225 17.15 18.18 5.99
CA GLY A 225 16.32 19.04 6.85
C GLY A 225 16.98 20.38 7.18
N ASP A 226 18.26 20.34 7.58
CA ASP A 226 19.04 21.54 7.91
C ASP A 226 19.22 22.47 6.70
N TYR A 227 19.40 21.89 5.52
CA TYR A 227 19.55 22.66 4.28
C TYR A 227 18.22 23.21 3.79
N TYR A 228 17.12 22.48 3.94
CA TYR A 228 15.78 22.98 3.62
C TYR A 228 15.44 24.21 4.46
N ILE A 229 15.73 24.18 5.77
CA ILE A 229 15.49 25.32 6.66
C ILE A 229 16.30 26.54 6.20
N ASN A 230 17.62 26.35 5.99
CA ASN A 230 18.50 27.44 5.56
C ASN A 230 18.08 28.01 4.19
N MET A 231 17.71 27.17 3.22
CA MET A 231 17.32 27.62 1.89
C MET A 231 15.96 28.30 1.86
N HIS A 232 15.01 27.84 2.68
CA HIS A 232 13.69 28.46 2.74
C HIS A 232 13.74 29.89 3.29
N ILE A 233 14.66 30.16 4.22
CA ILE A 233 14.92 31.53 4.72
C ILE A 233 15.32 32.46 3.56
N TYR A 234 16.09 31.96 2.57
CA TYR A 234 16.57 32.78 1.46
C TYR A 234 15.63 32.87 0.26
N VAL A 235 14.82 31.83 0.00
CA VAL A 235 14.02 31.72 -1.26
C VAL A 235 12.55 32.07 -1.06
N VAL A 236 11.95 31.79 0.10
CA VAL A 236 10.49 31.80 0.26
C VAL A 236 10.06 32.70 1.41
N GLN A 237 9.75 33.95 1.09
CA GLN A 237 9.25 34.94 2.06
C GLN A 237 7.82 34.67 2.57
N LYS A 238 7.09 33.66 2.06
CA LYS A 238 5.67 33.49 2.42
C LYS A 238 5.30 32.19 3.12
N ASN A 239 5.83 31.01 2.78
CA ASN A 239 5.47 29.74 3.45
C ASN A 239 6.52 28.61 3.24
N PRO A 240 7.53 28.46 4.11
CA PRO A 240 8.58 27.44 3.97
C PRO A 240 8.03 26.00 4.10
N GLU A 241 6.94 25.81 4.83
CA GLU A 241 6.36 24.49 5.09
C GLU A 241 5.86 23.76 3.83
N ARG A 242 5.61 24.50 2.73
CA ARG A 242 5.01 23.96 1.49
C ARG A 242 6.02 23.26 0.58
N LEU A 243 7.32 23.49 0.73
CA LEU A 243 8.36 22.92 -0.14
C LEU A 243 9.03 21.67 0.45
N LYS A 244 8.41 21.06 1.46
CA LYS A 244 8.82 19.76 2.02
C LYS A 244 8.63 18.65 0.99
N GLY A 245 9.45 17.59 1.07
CA GLY A 245 9.43 16.47 0.13
C GLY A 245 8.08 15.72 0.04
N THR A 246 7.22 15.81 1.05
CA THR A 246 5.85 15.26 1.03
C THR A 246 4.92 16.11 0.17
N GLU A 247 4.97 17.44 0.31
CA GLU A 247 4.11 18.35 -0.44
C GLU A 247 4.52 18.43 -1.91
N LEU A 248 5.83 18.39 -2.20
CA LEU A 248 6.34 18.33 -3.57
C LEU A 248 5.87 17.06 -4.31
N ARG A 249 5.74 15.93 -3.61
CA ARG A 249 5.17 14.70 -4.19
C ARG A 249 3.69 14.85 -4.49
N LYS A 250 2.93 15.48 -3.59
CA LYS A 250 1.51 15.74 -3.82
C LYS A 250 1.32 16.68 -5.00
N HIS A 251 2.06 17.78 -5.04
CA HIS A 251 2.07 18.71 -6.17
C HIS A 251 2.34 17.97 -7.50
N PHE A 252 3.39 17.15 -7.56
CA PHE A 252 3.70 16.38 -8.77
C PHE A 252 2.55 15.46 -9.18
N ALA A 253 2.02 14.71 -8.24
CA ALA A 253 0.94 13.78 -8.52
C ALA A 253 -0.37 14.48 -8.90
N THR A 254 -0.72 15.60 -8.26
CA THR A 254 -1.84 16.47 -8.66
C THR A 254 -1.66 17.00 -10.07
N LYS A 255 -0.43 17.41 -10.44
CA LYS A 255 -0.14 17.88 -11.81
C LYS A 255 -0.30 16.73 -12.82
N CYS A 256 0.17 15.53 -12.50
CA CYS A 256 -0.07 14.33 -13.31
C CYS A 256 -1.56 13.99 -13.43
N SER A 257 -2.38 14.25 -12.40
CA SER A 257 -3.84 14.08 -12.48
C SER A 257 -4.52 15.05 -13.41
N THR A 258 -3.99 16.28 -13.51
CA THR A 258 -4.53 17.33 -14.41
C THR A 258 -4.06 17.15 -15.85
N MET A 259 -2.99 16.39 -16.07
CA MET A 259 -2.55 15.98 -17.39
C MET A 259 -3.43 14.79 -17.82
N ASP A 260 -3.93 14.82 -19.06
CA ASP A 260 -4.72 13.71 -19.63
C ASP A 260 -3.80 12.53 -19.99
N LEU A 261 -3.19 11.92 -18.97
CA LEU A 261 -2.25 10.81 -19.11
C LEU A 261 -2.96 9.47 -19.32
N GLU A 262 -2.36 8.62 -20.14
CA GLU A 262 -2.85 7.27 -20.38
C GLU A 262 -2.59 6.35 -19.17
N ASP A 263 -3.35 5.25 -19.09
CA ASP A 263 -3.22 4.25 -18.02
C ASP A 263 -1.81 3.64 -17.91
N ILE A 264 -1.06 3.62 -19.02
CA ILE A 264 0.32 3.15 -19.11
C ILE A 264 1.26 4.17 -18.45
N GLU A 265 1.12 5.45 -18.80
CA GLU A 265 1.94 6.54 -18.24
C GLU A 265 1.72 6.69 -16.73
N VAL A 266 0.47 6.56 -16.27
CA VAL A 266 0.13 6.56 -14.83
C VAL A 266 0.81 5.40 -14.10
N LYS A 267 0.92 4.23 -14.74
CA LYS A 267 1.61 3.08 -14.17
C LYS A 267 3.12 3.36 -14.07
N ASP A 268 3.73 3.93 -15.10
CA ASP A 268 5.15 4.25 -15.12
C ASP A 268 5.50 5.31 -14.06
N ILE A 269 4.63 6.32 -13.87
CA ILE A 269 4.77 7.32 -12.81
C ILE A 269 4.65 6.67 -11.42
N ALA A 270 3.68 5.76 -11.22
CA ALA A 270 3.53 5.05 -9.94
C ALA A 270 4.75 4.17 -9.61
N ASP A 271 5.25 3.45 -10.61
CA ASP A 271 6.45 2.64 -10.51
C ASP A 271 7.69 3.50 -10.26
N TYR A 272 7.79 4.66 -10.90
CA TYR A 272 8.83 5.65 -10.64
C TYR A 272 8.74 6.16 -9.19
N MET A 273 7.57 6.61 -8.71
CA MET A 273 7.43 7.16 -7.35
C MET A 273 7.52 6.11 -6.23
N GLY A 274 7.52 4.82 -6.57
CA GLY A 274 7.65 3.71 -5.62
C GLY A 274 6.34 3.38 -4.88
N HIS A 275 5.20 3.68 -5.49
CA HIS A 275 3.86 3.38 -4.96
C HIS A 275 3.19 2.26 -5.76
N HIS A 276 2.26 1.53 -5.13
CA HIS A 276 1.42 0.58 -5.86
C HIS A 276 0.41 1.35 -6.73
N ARG A 277 0.10 0.88 -7.96
CA ARG A 277 -0.84 1.53 -8.91
C ARG A 277 -2.14 2.00 -8.24
N ASN A 278 -2.68 1.21 -7.32
CA ASN A 278 -3.91 1.54 -6.61
C ASN A 278 -3.76 2.75 -5.67
N ILE A 279 -2.61 2.92 -5.01
CA ILE A 279 -2.33 4.10 -4.17
C ILE A 279 -2.29 5.34 -5.06
N HIS A 280 -1.73 5.22 -6.27
CA HIS A 280 -1.71 6.33 -7.22
C HIS A 280 -3.11 6.67 -7.77
N LEU A 281 -3.95 5.66 -8.02
CA LEU A 281 -5.33 5.85 -8.50
C LEU A 281 -6.29 6.35 -7.40
N GLU A 282 -6.04 6.02 -6.15
CA GLU A 282 -6.88 6.38 -5.01
C GLU A 282 -6.56 7.78 -4.48
N HIS A 283 -5.28 8.16 -4.39
CA HIS A 283 -4.86 9.48 -3.94
C HIS A 283 -4.90 10.58 -5.02
N TYR A 284 -4.82 10.23 -6.31
CA TYR A 284 -4.53 11.20 -7.38
C TYR A 284 -5.49 11.12 -8.58
N ARG A 285 -6.72 10.65 -8.40
CA ARG A 285 -7.75 10.98 -9.41
C ARG A 285 -8.16 12.43 -9.22
N MET A 286 -8.39 13.16 -10.33
CA MET A 286 -8.90 14.54 -10.46
C MET A 286 -9.37 15.19 -9.14
N PRO A 287 -8.93 16.43 -8.83
CA PRO A 287 -9.36 17.12 -7.61
C PRO A 287 -10.86 16.97 -7.42
N ILE A 288 -11.28 16.65 -6.19
CA ILE A 288 -12.68 16.35 -5.82
C ILE A 288 -13.61 17.40 -6.45
N VAL A 289 -13.22 18.68 -6.40
CA VAL A 289 -13.92 19.81 -7.01
C VAL A 289 -14.20 19.64 -8.52
N SER A 290 -13.24 19.22 -9.34
CA SER A 290 -13.44 19.07 -10.79
C SER A 290 -14.35 17.89 -11.13
N LYS A 291 -14.32 16.82 -10.32
CA LYS A 291 -15.27 15.71 -10.44
C LYS A 291 -16.64 16.14 -9.99
N ASP A 292 -16.75 16.86 -8.88
CA ASP A 292 -18.01 17.31 -8.31
C ASP A 292 -18.70 18.31 -9.25
N ILE A 293 -17.96 19.20 -9.91
CA ILE A 293 -18.49 20.07 -10.98
C ILE A 293 -18.97 19.25 -12.18
N ARG A 294 -18.24 18.18 -12.56
CA ARG A 294 -18.69 17.28 -13.65
C ARG A 294 -19.94 16.49 -13.23
N MET A 295 -19.98 16.04 -11.99
CA MET A 295 -21.09 15.31 -11.39
C MET A 295 -22.30 16.23 -11.21
N SER A 296 -22.13 17.49 -10.81
CA SER A 296 -23.23 18.45 -10.71
C SER A 296 -23.89 18.65 -12.06
N ARG A 297 -23.10 18.85 -13.12
CA ARG A 297 -23.61 18.92 -14.50
C ARG A 297 -24.32 17.64 -14.95
N LEU A 298 -23.83 16.47 -14.53
CA LEU A 298 -24.45 15.19 -14.86
C LEU A 298 -25.76 14.98 -14.08
N LEU A 299 -25.79 15.40 -12.82
CA LEU A 299 -26.97 15.36 -11.94
C LEU A 299 -28.04 16.36 -12.40
N GLU A 300 -27.66 17.57 -12.80
CA GLU A 300 -28.54 18.58 -13.42
C GLU A 300 -29.16 18.06 -14.73
N LYS A 301 -28.35 17.42 -15.58
CA LYS A 301 -28.84 16.74 -16.80
C LYS A 301 -29.80 15.59 -16.46
N ALA A 302 -29.49 14.80 -15.44
CA ALA A 302 -30.37 13.71 -15.00
C ALA A 302 -31.69 14.21 -14.38
N GLN A 303 -31.70 15.45 -13.87
CA GLN A 303 -32.89 16.13 -13.36
C GLN A 303 -33.72 16.83 -14.46
N GLY A 304 -33.28 16.78 -15.73
CA GLY A 304 -34.00 17.41 -16.84
C GLY A 304 -33.82 18.93 -16.92
N VAL A 305 -32.84 19.50 -16.22
CA VAL A 305 -32.50 20.93 -16.33
C VAL A 305 -31.65 21.14 -17.58
N GLU A 306 -32.30 21.37 -18.74
CA GLU A 306 -31.61 21.81 -19.95
C GLU A 306 -31.22 23.29 -19.82
N ASN A 307 -30.09 23.56 -19.17
CA ASN A 307 -29.48 24.88 -19.26
C ASN A 307 -28.88 25.06 -20.67
N GLY A 308 -29.65 25.70 -21.55
CA GLY A 308 -29.15 26.29 -22.78
C GLY A 308 -27.97 27.21 -22.50
N ASN A 309 -26.82 26.91 -23.12
CA ASN A 309 -25.66 27.78 -23.27
C ASN A 309 -25.15 28.56 -22.04
N LYS A 310 -24.17 27.98 -21.32
CA LYS A 310 -22.94 28.69 -20.91
C LYS A 310 -21.74 27.75 -20.89
N SER A 311 -21.23 27.39 -22.06
CA SER A 311 -19.80 27.02 -22.20
C SER A 311 -18.99 28.32 -22.14
N LYS A 312 -18.86 28.91 -20.95
CA LYS A 312 -17.76 29.83 -20.67
C LYS A 312 -16.70 29.03 -19.94
N ASN A 313 -15.58 28.85 -20.62
CA ASN A 313 -14.30 28.50 -20.05
C ASN A 313 -14.10 29.29 -18.74
N ILE A 314 -14.21 28.60 -17.61
CA ILE A 314 -13.64 29.05 -16.34
C ILE A 314 -12.78 27.88 -15.85
N CYS A 315 -11.67 27.69 -16.57
CA CYS A 315 -10.44 27.25 -15.95
C CYS A 315 -9.61 28.51 -15.73
N SER A 316 -10.08 29.40 -14.86
CA SER A 316 -9.20 30.42 -14.29
C SER A 316 -8.58 29.83 -13.03
N GLU A 317 -7.26 29.82 -13.05
CA GLU A 317 -6.37 29.40 -11.97
C GLU A 317 -6.85 29.98 -10.63
N ARG A 318 -7.35 29.12 -9.75
CA ARG A 318 -7.21 29.31 -8.31
C ARG A 318 -6.59 28.04 -7.77
N ASP A 319 -5.30 28.13 -7.47
CA ASP A 319 -4.44 27.11 -6.83
C ASP A 319 -4.86 26.84 -5.37
N SER A 320 -6.14 26.51 -5.16
CA SER A 320 -6.71 26.17 -3.85
C SER A 320 -7.39 24.81 -3.93
N LEU A 321 -6.61 23.77 -4.26
CA LEU A 321 -7.11 22.40 -4.36
C LEU A 321 -7.14 21.75 -2.96
N GLN A 322 -8.34 21.46 -2.45
CA GLN A 322 -8.55 20.73 -1.21
C GLN A 322 -8.32 19.23 -1.43
N PHE A 323 -7.49 18.62 -0.59
CA PHE A 323 -7.17 17.19 -0.62
C PHE A 323 -7.30 16.59 0.79
N SER A 324 -7.98 15.44 0.88
CA SER A 324 -7.94 14.55 2.04
C SER A 324 -6.75 13.59 1.91
N ASP A 325 -5.88 13.57 2.91
CA ASP A 325 -4.69 12.69 2.93
C ASP A 325 -4.81 11.57 3.98
N GLU A 326 -4.62 10.33 3.54
CA GLU A 326 -4.23 9.22 4.40
C GLU A 326 -2.70 9.21 4.57
N LYS A 327 -2.22 9.60 5.76
CA LYS A 327 -0.83 9.29 6.15
C LYS A 327 -0.74 7.83 6.55
N ASN A 328 0.12 7.07 5.86
CA ASN A 328 0.75 5.88 6.44
C ASN A 328 1.96 6.35 7.25
N GLU A 329 1.78 6.54 8.55
CA GLU A 329 2.89 6.52 9.49
C GLU A 329 3.27 5.05 9.75
N ASP A 330 4.53 4.72 9.50
CA ASP A 330 5.09 3.37 9.69
C ASP A 330 5.10 2.99 11.19
N SER A 331 3.99 2.35 11.61
CA SER A 331 3.86 1.28 12.62
C SER A 331 4.01 1.55 14.13
N PHE A 332 2.98 1.14 14.88
CA PHE A 332 3.15 0.03 15.83
C PHE A 332 2.32 -1.15 15.33
N SER A 333 2.97 -2.15 14.73
CA SER A 333 2.33 -3.39 14.31
C SER A 333 2.04 -4.26 15.53
N SER A 334 0.81 -4.24 16.03
CA SER A 334 0.24 -5.40 16.71
C SER A 334 -0.44 -6.25 15.65
N ASN A 335 0.13 -7.42 15.37
CA ASN A 335 -0.51 -8.46 14.56
C ASN A 335 -1.82 -8.88 15.25
N THR A 336 -2.93 -8.28 14.88
CA THR A 336 -4.27 -8.82 15.07
C THR A 336 -4.82 -9.12 13.68
N ALA A 337 -5.11 -10.40 13.46
CA ALA A 337 -5.69 -10.89 12.22
C ALA A 337 -7.12 -10.34 12.09
N GLU A 338 -7.26 -9.17 11.47
CA GLU A 338 -8.58 -8.64 11.09
C GLU A 338 -9.09 -9.36 9.84
N ALA A 339 -10.12 -10.17 10.07
CA ALA A 339 -10.98 -10.70 9.05
C ALA A 339 -11.65 -9.53 8.30
N SER A 340 -11.31 -9.40 7.03
CA SER A 340 -11.92 -8.43 6.11
C SER A 340 -13.39 -8.76 5.88
N TYR A 341 -14.28 -8.05 6.57
CA TYR A 341 -15.68 -7.94 6.17
C TYR A 341 -15.77 -7.04 4.93
N SER A 342 -15.63 -7.66 3.76
CA SER A 342 -16.02 -7.05 2.50
C SER A 342 -17.54 -7.05 2.41
N THR A 343 -18.14 -5.86 2.29
CA THR A 343 -19.53 -5.71 1.90
C THR A 343 -19.80 -6.45 0.58
N PRO A 344 -20.93 -7.17 0.43
CA PRO A 344 -21.15 -8.02 -0.73
C PRO A 344 -21.53 -7.16 -1.93
N LYS A 345 -20.56 -6.89 -2.82
CA LYS A 345 -20.87 -6.61 -4.23
C LYS A 345 -21.64 -7.82 -4.77
N SER A 346 -22.83 -7.57 -5.31
CA SER A 346 -23.66 -8.54 -6.03
C SER A 346 -22.78 -9.49 -6.87
N LYS A 347 -22.60 -10.72 -6.38
CA LYS A 347 -21.89 -11.77 -7.11
C LYS A 347 -22.89 -12.38 -8.07
N GLY A 348 -22.82 -12.00 -9.34
CA GLY A 348 -23.34 -12.87 -10.40
C GLY A 348 -22.81 -14.29 -10.19
N LYS A 349 -23.67 -15.30 -10.25
CA LYS A 349 -23.30 -16.72 -10.04
C LYS A 349 -22.07 -17.04 -10.90
N ARG A 350 -20.93 -17.35 -10.27
CA ARG A 350 -19.73 -17.84 -10.97
C ARG A 350 -20.09 -19.13 -11.69
N LYS A 351 -20.17 -19.12 -13.03
CA LYS A 351 -20.37 -20.32 -13.85
C LYS A 351 -19.16 -21.24 -13.71
N SER A 352 -19.38 -22.45 -13.19
CA SER A 352 -18.38 -23.53 -13.10
C SER A 352 -17.89 -23.91 -14.51
N TRP A 353 -16.63 -24.33 -14.62
CA TRP A 353 -16.03 -24.80 -15.88
C TRP A 353 -16.36 -26.27 -16.11
N GLY A 354 -16.97 -26.59 -17.26
CA GLY A 354 -17.26 -27.96 -17.70
C GLY A 354 -15.99 -28.71 -18.11
N ALA A 355 -16.04 -30.04 -18.12
CA ALA A 355 -14.88 -30.88 -18.48
C ALA A 355 -14.40 -30.62 -19.91
N LYS A 356 -15.35 -30.50 -20.87
CA LYS A 356 -15.07 -30.24 -22.28
C LYS A 356 -14.47 -28.84 -22.51
N GLU A 357 -15.00 -27.82 -21.84
CA GLU A 357 -14.44 -26.45 -21.87
C GLU A 357 -12.97 -26.42 -21.43
N LYS A 358 -12.63 -27.14 -20.34
CA LYS A 358 -11.25 -27.20 -19.83
C LYS A 358 -10.31 -27.88 -20.80
N GLN A 359 -10.75 -28.98 -21.41
CA GLN A 359 -9.97 -29.74 -22.38
C GLN A 359 -9.67 -28.90 -23.62
N ASP A 360 -10.68 -28.21 -24.16
CA ASP A 360 -10.55 -27.40 -25.38
C ASP A 360 -9.62 -26.18 -25.15
N VAL A 361 -9.75 -25.49 -24.01
CA VAL A 361 -8.84 -24.39 -23.66
C VAL A 361 -7.42 -24.89 -23.44
N SER A 362 -7.23 -26.04 -22.78
CA SER A 362 -5.89 -26.57 -22.51
C SER A 362 -5.19 -27.05 -23.79
N LYS A 363 -5.94 -27.64 -24.73
CA LYS A 363 -5.42 -28.08 -26.03
C LYS A 363 -4.96 -26.90 -26.88
N HIS A 364 -5.75 -25.83 -26.96
CA HIS A 364 -5.39 -24.67 -27.78
C HIS A 364 -4.34 -23.78 -27.12
N ALA A 365 -4.29 -23.71 -25.78
CA ALA A 365 -3.34 -22.88 -25.04
C ALA A 365 -2.06 -23.64 -24.63
N GLU A 366 -1.78 -24.81 -25.20
CA GLU A 366 -0.67 -25.69 -24.78
C GLU A 366 0.68 -24.96 -24.77
N LEU A 367 1.00 -24.20 -25.82
CA LEU A 367 2.24 -23.42 -25.90
C LEU A 367 2.34 -22.38 -24.78
N TYR A 368 1.26 -21.65 -24.49
CA TYR A 368 1.23 -20.66 -23.41
C TYR A 368 1.36 -21.29 -22.02
N LEU A 369 0.78 -22.49 -21.83
CA LEU A 369 0.93 -23.26 -20.59
C LEU A 369 2.35 -23.78 -20.41
N LYS A 370 3.00 -24.26 -21.48
CA LYS A 370 4.38 -24.79 -21.46
C LYS A 370 5.43 -23.70 -21.23
N HIS A 371 5.26 -22.54 -21.88
CA HIS A 371 6.20 -21.41 -21.78
C HIS A 371 5.86 -20.42 -20.65
N PHE A 372 4.76 -20.64 -19.94
CA PHE A 372 4.28 -19.77 -18.86
C PHE A 372 4.03 -18.31 -19.26
N GLU A 373 3.57 -18.10 -20.49
CA GLU A 373 3.34 -16.80 -21.08
C GLU A 373 1.86 -16.37 -20.98
N SER A 374 1.62 -15.07 -20.87
CA SER A 374 0.26 -14.55 -20.83
C SER A 374 -0.30 -14.48 -22.26
N PRO A 375 -1.43 -15.16 -22.55
CA PRO A 375 -2.05 -15.02 -23.87
C PRO A 375 -2.60 -13.60 -24.09
N THR A 376 -2.59 -13.17 -25.36
CA THR A 376 -3.27 -11.94 -25.79
C THR A 376 -4.79 -12.14 -25.80
N ILE A 377 -5.53 -11.04 -25.71
CA ILE A 377 -7.02 -11.10 -25.75
C ILE A 377 -7.49 -11.57 -27.12
N SER A 378 -6.80 -11.18 -28.20
CA SER A 378 -7.06 -11.63 -29.58
C SER A 378 -6.93 -13.14 -29.72
N PHE A 379 -5.86 -13.74 -29.17
CA PHE A 379 -5.71 -15.20 -29.13
C PHE A 379 -6.84 -15.89 -28.36
N CYS A 380 -7.25 -15.33 -27.22
CA CYS A 380 -8.36 -15.88 -26.45
C CYS A 380 -9.71 -15.77 -27.20
N ALA A 381 -9.90 -14.75 -28.03
CA ALA A 381 -11.07 -14.63 -28.90
C ALA A 381 -11.07 -15.72 -29.98
N SER A 382 -9.90 -15.97 -30.62
CA SER A 382 -9.75 -17.07 -31.59
C SER A 382 -10.13 -18.44 -31.02
N ILE A 383 -9.82 -18.72 -29.74
CA ILE A 383 -10.22 -19.97 -29.08
C ILE A 383 -11.73 -20.05 -28.87
N VAL A 384 -12.35 -18.94 -28.46
CA VAL A 384 -13.81 -18.87 -28.25
C VAL A 384 -14.55 -19.11 -29.57
N ASP A 385 -14.05 -18.56 -30.67
CA ASP A 385 -14.66 -18.71 -32.00
C ASP A 385 -14.47 -20.12 -32.57
N LYS A 386 -13.30 -20.74 -32.34
CA LYS A 386 -12.99 -22.09 -32.84
C LYS A 386 -13.66 -23.22 -32.05
N CYS A 387 -14.01 -22.99 -30.78
CA CYS A 387 -14.50 -24.05 -29.88
C CYS A 387 -15.98 -23.85 -29.56
N PRO A 388 -16.89 -24.69 -30.11
CA PRO A 388 -18.33 -24.62 -29.81
C PRO A 388 -18.67 -24.77 -28.33
N SER A 389 -17.80 -25.41 -27.55
CA SER A 389 -17.93 -25.59 -26.10
C SER A 389 -17.81 -24.27 -25.31
N LEU A 390 -17.19 -23.23 -25.89
CA LEU A 390 -16.90 -21.96 -25.23
C LEU A 390 -17.83 -20.82 -25.65
N LYS A 391 -18.90 -21.09 -26.41
CA LYS A 391 -19.88 -20.09 -26.87
C LYS A 391 -20.44 -19.18 -25.77
N ASN A 392 -20.48 -19.68 -24.53
CA ASN A 392 -20.98 -18.96 -23.36
C ASN A 392 -19.87 -18.27 -22.53
N ARG A 393 -18.63 -18.20 -23.03
CA ARG A 393 -17.45 -17.65 -22.35
C ARG A 393 -16.94 -16.43 -23.08
N THR A 394 -16.52 -15.42 -22.32
CA THR A 394 -15.86 -14.24 -22.90
C THR A 394 -14.36 -14.48 -23.05
N PRO A 395 -13.69 -13.84 -24.02
CA PRO A 395 -12.24 -13.93 -24.18
C PRO A 395 -11.47 -13.57 -22.90
N LYS A 396 -11.99 -12.61 -22.11
CA LYS A 396 -11.46 -12.24 -20.79
C LYS A 396 -11.54 -13.39 -19.78
N SER A 397 -12.63 -14.18 -19.80
CA SER A 397 -12.80 -15.34 -18.92
C SER A 397 -11.85 -16.50 -19.29
N VAL A 398 -11.60 -16.69 -20.59
CA VAL A 398 -10.63 -17.68 -21.10
C VAL A 398 -9.21 -17.28 -20.74
N LYS A 399 -8.84 -15.99 -20.91
CA LYS A 399 -7.55 -15.45 -20.46
C LYS A 399 -7.34 -15.66 -18.96
N ALA A 400 -8.36 -15.38 -18.14
CA ALA A 400 -8.29 -15.59 -16.70
C ALA A 400 -8.13 -17.08 -16.32
N PHE A 401 -8.72 -17.99 -17.09
CA PHE A 401 -8.56 -19.44 -16.89
C PHE A 401 -7.11 -19.87 -17.16
N ILE A 402 -6.56 -19.50 -18.32
CA ILE A 402 -5.17 -19.85 -18.71
C ILE A 402 -4.18 -19.30 -17.68
N MET A 403 -4.34 -18.04 -17.25
CA MET A 403 -3.47 -17.43 -16.23
C MET A 403 -3.56 -18.12 -14.86
N ASN A 404 -4.74 -18.59 -14.46
CA ASN A 404 -4.89 -19.36 -13.23
C ASN A 404 -4.22 -20.73 -13.32
N GLU A 405 -4.26 -21.37 -14.48
CA GLU A 405 -3.62 -22.68 -14.69
C GLU A 405 -2.10 -22.56 -14.74
N ILE A 406 -1.55 -21.51 -15.39
CA ILE A 406 -0.13 -21.14 -15.31
C ILE A 406 0.30 -20.93 -13.85
N LYS A 407 -0.48 -20.15 -13.08
CA LYS A 407 -0.20 -19.91 -11.67
C LYS A 407 -0.19 -21.20 -10.85
N LYS A 408 -1.12 -22.11 -11.12
CA LYS A 408 -1.21 -23.42 -10.46
C LYS A 408 -0.02 -24.31 -10.79
N GLN A 409 0.44 -24.35 -12.05
CA GLN A 409 1.65 -25.09 -12.45
C GLN A 409 2.92 -24.50 -11.83
N LYS A 410 3.09 -23.17 -11.84
CA LYS A 410 4.23 -22.50 -11.16
C LYS A 410 4.27 -22.80 -9.66
N LEU A 411 3.11 -22.81 -8.99
CA LEU A 411 3.02 -23.15 -7.58
C LEU A 411 3.38 -24.62 -7.29
N GLN A 412 3.09 -25.55 -8.20
CA GLN A 412 3.50 -26.95 -8.07
C GLN A 412 5.02 -27.11 -8.22
N ILE A 413 5.64 -26.35 -9.13
CA ILE A 413 7.11 -26.36 -9.32
C ILE A 413 7.83 -25.76 -8.11
N LEU A 414 7.38 -24.60 -7.63
CA LEU A 414 8.03 -23.86 -6.53
C LEU A 414 7.89 -24.56 -5.17
N LYS A 415 6.86 -25.40 -4.98
CA LYS A 415 6.55 -26.02 -3.69
C LYS A 415 5.98 -27.44 -3.87
N PRO A 416 6.82 -28.43 -4.26
CA PRO A 416 6.38 -29.80 -4.54
C PRO A 416 5.78 -30.50 -3.31
N ASN A 417 6.23 -30.13 -2.10
CA ASN A 417 5.83 -30.75 -0.82
C ASN A 417 4.82 -29.96 0.01
N LEU A 418 4.13 -28.97 -0.57
CA LEU A 418 3.00 -28.38 0.13
C LEU A 418 1.89 -29.43 0.20
N LYS A 419 1.76 -30.07 1.37
CA LYS A 419 0.60 -30.91 1.72
C LYS A 419 -0.63 -30.18 1.20
N LYS A 420 -1.29 -30.75 0.18
CA LYS A 420 -2.58 -30.24 -0.30
C LYS A 420 -3.38 -29.99 0.98
N SER A 421 -3.72 -28.73 1.27
CA SER A 421 -4.78 -28.47 2.23
C SER A 421 -5.95 -29.27 1.68
N ARG A 422 -6.24 -30.41 2.33
CA ARG A 422 -7.38 -31.23 2.00
C ARG A 422 -8.55 -30.29 2.24
N ARG A 423 -9.05 -29.63 1.19
CA ARG A 423 -10.46 -29.28 1.15
C ARG A 423 -11.12 -30.64 1.36
N GLY A 424 -11.55 -30.88 2.59
CA GLY A 424 -12.14 -32.15 2.96
C GLY A 424 -13.17 -32.48 1.90
N VAL A 425 -13.09 -33.69 1.34
CA VAL A 425 -14.20 -34.23 0.56
C VAL A 425 -15.45 -33.98 1.40
N LYS A 426 -16.44 -33.28 0.84
CA LYS A 426 -17.65 -32.91 1.57
C LYS A 426 -18.35 -34.21 1.95
N LYS A 427 -18.09 -34.72 3.16
CA LYS A 427 -18.69 -35.97 3.66
C LYS A 427 -20.18 -35.71 3.89
N TYR A 428 -21.01 -36.22 3.00
CA TYR A 428 -22.47 -36.17 3.14
C TYR A 428 -22.90 -36.99 4.36
N TRP A 429 -23.98 -36.56 5.01
CA TRP A 429 -24.60 -37.29 6.11
C TRP A 429 -25.37 -38.49 5.55
N THR A 430 -25.03 -39.70 6.00
CA THR A 430 -25.77 -40.94 5.69
C THR A 430 -27.13 -40.94 6.39
N THR A 431 -28.06 -41.78 5.92
CA THR A 431 -29.39 -41.93 6.54
C THR A 431 -29.29 -42.42 7.98
N GLU A 432 -28.40 -43.36 8.26
CA GLU A 432 -28.13 -43.90 9.59
C GLU A 432 -27.59 -42.83 10.56
N GLU A 433 -26.60 -42.03 10.12
CA GLU A 433 -26.07 -40.93 10.94
C GLU A 433 -27.13 -39.88 11.27
N LYS A 434 -28.02 -39.57 10.31
CA LYS A 434 -29.11 -38.61 10.52
C LYS A 434 -30.11 -39.13 11.54
N GLN A 435 -30.54 -40.38 11.40
CA GLN A 435 -31.50 -41.00 12.33
C GLN A 435 -30.93 -41.04 13.74
N LYS A 436 -29.65 -41.41 13.90
CA LYS A 436 -29.01 -41.48 15.21
C LYS A 436 -28.82 -40.10 15.86
N ILE A 437 -28.52 -39.06 15.08
CA ILE A 437 -28.46 -37.68 15.59
C ILE A 437 -29.85 -37.17 16.01
N MET A 438 -30.90 -37.51 15.27
CA MET A 438 -32.27 -37.11 15.61
C MET A 438 -32.74 -37.80 16.90
N GLU A 439 -32.39 -39.07 17.10
CA GLU A 439 -32.67 -39.83 18.33
C GLU A 439 -31.94 -39.26 19.55
N LEU A 440 -30.61 -39.08 19.45
CA LEU A 440 -29.77 -38.67 20.59
C LEU A 440 -30.02 -37.22 21.06
N PHE A 441 -30.42 -36.34 20.13
CA PHE A 441 -30.59 -34.91 20.42
C PHE A 441 -32.05 -34.46 20.29
N GLU A 442 -33.01 -35.38 20.39
CA GLU A 442 -34.45 -35.08 20.27
C GLU A 442 -34.90 -34.01 21.30
N LYS A 443 -34.49 -34.15 22.56
CA LYS A 443 -34.78 -33.17 23.63
C LYS A 443 -34.21 -31.79 23.32
N ASN A 444 -33.03 -31.72 22.71
CA ASN A 444 -32.36 -30.46 22.33
C ASN A 444 -33.03 -29.78 21.13
N LEU A 445 -33.54 -30.58 20.20
CA LEU A 445 -34.32 -30.10 19.07
C LEU A 445 -35.68 -29.54 19.53
N LYS A 446 -36.39 -30.26 20.42
CA LYS A 446 -37.65 -29.78 21.04
C LYS A 446 -37.45 -28.48 21.82
N ASN A 447 -36.37 -28.39 22.60
CA ASN A 447 -36.08 -27.21 23.43
C ASN A 447 -35.33 -26.09 22.67
N ARG A 448 -35.11 -26.23 21.35
CA ARG A 448 -34.35 -25.28 20.50
C ARG A 448 -33.01 -24.84 21.09
N LYS A 449 -32.36 -25.71 21.86
CA LYS A 449 -31.09 -25.41 22.55
C LYS A 449 -29.99 -26.30 22.02
N LEU A 450 -28.98 -25.68 21.42
CA LEU A 450 -27.82 -26.41 20.90
C LEU A 450 -27.11 -27.20 22.01
N PRO A 451 -26.72 -28.46 21.76
CA PRO A 451 -25.99 -29.25 22.74
C PRO A 451 -24.61 -28.66 23.02
N SER A 452 -24.09 -28.94 24.22
CA SER A 452 -22.73 -28.58 24.60
C SER A 452 -21.72 -29.42 23.82
N LEU A 453 -20.50 -28.90 23.65
CA LEU A 453 -19.43 -29.67 22.99
C LEU A 453 -19.07 -30.94 23.75
N ALA A 454 -19.19 -30.94 25.08
CA ALA A 454 -19.00 -32.11 25.91
C ALA A 454 -20.05 -33.20 25.59
N MET A 455 -21.32 -32.81 25.47
CA MET A 455 -22.42 -33.73 25.14
C MET A 455 -22.26 -34.33 23.74
N CYS A 456 -21.80 -33.54 22.76
CA CYS A 456 -21.47 -34.05 21.43
C CYS A 456 -20.28 -35.01 21.44
N LYS A 457 -19.28 -34.80 22.30
CA LYS A 457 -18.14 -35.71 22.44
C LYS A 457 -18.56 -37.05 23.05
N THR A 458 -19.41 -37.01 24.10
CA THR A 458 -19.99 -38.22 24.70
C THR A 458 -20.82 -39.00 23.68
N ALA A 459 -21.66 -38.32 22.90
CA ALA A 459 -22.45 -38.94 21.85
C ALA A 459 -21.60 -39.61 20.75
N ILE A 460 -20.42 -39.07 20.43
CA ILE A 460 -19.47 -39.70 19.48
C ILE A 460 -18.78 -40.90 20.11
N ALA A 461 -18.41 -40.82 21.40
CA ALA A 461 -17.75 -41.90 22.12
C ALA A 461 -18.66 -43.13 22.32
N GLU A 462 -19.95 -42.90 22.52
CA GLU A 462 -20.96 -43.96 22.76
C GLU A 462 -21.53 -44.58 21.48
N ASN A 463 -21.31 -43.97 20.30
CA ASN A 463 -21.94 -44.41 19.05
C ASN A 463 -20.92 -44.58 17.91
N ASN A 464 -20.71 -45.83 17.51
CA ASN A 464 -19.84 -46.18 16.38
C ASN A 464 -20.28 -45.59 15.03
N VAL A 465 -21.54 -45.21 14.89
CA VAL A 465 -22.09 -44.57 13.67
C VAL A 465 -21.54 -43.15 13.48
N LEU A 466 -21.19 -42.45 14.56
CA LEU A 466 -20.74 -41.05 14.52
C LEU A 466 -19.22 -40.89 14.66
N LYS A 467 -18.46 -41.99 14.68
CA LYS A 467 -17.00 -42.02 14.88
C LYS A 467 -16.21 -41.15 13.90
N ASP A 468 -16.75 -40.96 12.70
CA ASP A 468 -16.14 -40.19 11.60
C ASP A 468 -16.49 -38.70 11.60
N ARG A 469 -17.22 -38.23 12.62
CA ARG A 469 -17.74 -36.86 12.75
C ARG A 469 -17.09 -36.14 13.92
N THR A 470 -16.87 -34.83 13.75
CA THR A 470 -16.42 -33.99 14.86
C THR A 470 -17.61 -33.41 15.63
N PRO A 471 -17.46 -33.07 16.93
CA PRO A 471 -18.50 -32.41 17.72
C PRO A 471 -19.08 -31.15 17.06
N GLU A 472 -18.24 -30.40 16.35
CA GLU A 472 -18.60 -29.19 15.61
C GLU A 472 -19.47 -29.52 14.39
N MET A 473 -19.20 -30.64 13.70
CA MET A 473 -20.02 -31.09 12.57
C MET A 473 -21.45 -31.45 13.03
N ILE A 474 -21.58 -32.15 14.15
CA ILE A 474 -22.89 -32.50 14.74
C ILE A 474 -23.65 -31.22 15.14
N LYS A 475 -22.96 -30.28 15.81
CA LYS A 475 -23.57 -29.01 16.23
C LYS A 475 -24.02 -28.16 15.04
N ALA A 476 -23.22 -28.12 13.96
CA ALA A 476 -23.58 -27.44 12.72
C ALA A 476 -24.76 -28.10 12.01
N TYR A 477 -24.86 -29.44 12.04
CA TYR A 477 -26.01 -30.16 11.49
C TYR A 477 -27.30 -29.87 12.25
N LEU A 478 -27.26 -29.89 13.59
CA LEU A 478 -28.42 -29.57 14.43
C LEU A 478 -28.87 -28.12 14.25
N HIS A 479 -27.93 -27.16 14.22
CA HIS A 479 -28.23 -25.76 13.95
C HIS A 479 -28.91 -25.55 12.58
N ASN A 480 -28.46 -26.27 11.54
CA ASN A 480 -29.07 -26.19 10.22
C ASN A 480 -30.46 -26.84 10.16
N ASN A 481 -30.72 -27.89 10.93
CA ASN A 481 -32.06 -28.49 11.03
C ASN A 481 -33.02 -27.58 11.81
N MET A 482 -32.57 -26.98 12.92
CA MET A 482 -33.37 -25.98 13.66
C MET A 482 -33.78 -24.80 12.76
N LYS A 483 -32.90 -24.35 11.85
CA LYS A 483 -33.22 -23.29 10.87
C LYS A 483 -34.17 -23.73 9.75
N LYS A 484 -34.24 -25.01 9.42
CA LYS A 484 -35.12 -25.53 8.36
C LYS A 484 -36.56 -25.68 8.81
N CYS A 485 -36.81 -25.86 10.12
CA CYS A 485 -38.17 -25.86 10.69
C CYS A 485 -38.80 -24.45 10.81
N ASN A 486 -38.19 -23.42 10.21
CA ASN A 486 -38.65 -22.02 10.20
C ASN A 486 -39.24 -21.61 8.83
N VAL A 487 -39.66 -22.57 8.01
CA VAL A 487 -40.38 -22.34 6.74
C VAL A 487 -41.66 -23.13 6.76
#